data_AF-A0A5K0YNY7-F1
#
_entry.id   AF-A0A5K0YNY7-F1
#
_cell.length_a   1.000
_cell.length_b   1.000
_cell.length_c   1.000
_cell.angle_alpha   90.00
_cell.angle_beta   90.00
_cell.angle_gamma   90.00
#
_symmetry.space_group_name_H-M   'P 1'
#
loop_
_entity.id
_entity.type
_entity.pdbx_description
1 polymer ?
#
loop_
_entity_poly.entity_id
_entity_poly.type
_entity_poly.pdbx_seq_one_letter_code
_entity_poly.pdbx_strand_id
1 'polypeptide(L)'
;KMSMLPRIPQDSDRADWTTARSQFLVEQLIEQLIYGNKNDSGFTKEAWKMVCASFNRKFNLNYTTTQLKSHFKILRKQYELVKLLRSQSGFGWDDVYKVVTAEEDVWDRYIA
;
A
#
# COMPACT_ATOMS: atom_id res chain seq x y z
N LYS A 1 -35.70 -25.66 -11.68
CA LYS A 1 -34.25 -25.56 -11.97
C LYS A 1 -33.95 -24.11 -12.32
N MET A 2 -33.43 -23.32 -11.38
CA MET A 2 -32.94 -21.96 -11.67
C MET A 2 -31.50 -22.08 -12.17
N SER A 3 -31.28 -21.78 -13.45
CA SER A 3 -29.97 -21.69 -14.05
C SER A 3 -29.30 -20.39 -13.62
N MET A 4 -28.16 -20.47 -12.94
CA MET A 4 -27.31 -19.32 -12.69
C MET A 4 -26.59 -18.92 -13.98
N LEU A 5 -26.79 -17.68 -14.42
CA LEU A 5 -26.02 -17.07 -15.49
C LEU A 5 -24.60 -16.74 -15.00
N PRO A 6 -23.58 -16.73 -15.88
CA PRO A 6 -22.24 -16.32 -15.53
C PRO A 6 -22.25 -14.86 -15.09
N ARG A 7 -21.68 -14.58 -13.91
CA ARG A 7 -21.56 -13.24 -13.33
C ARG A 7 -20.70 -12.38 -14.25
N ILE A 8 -21.29 -11.37 -14.87
CA ILE A 8 -20.56 -10.32 -15.58
C ILE A 8 -19.75 -9.54 -14.52
N PRO A 9 -18.43 -9.34 -14.68
CA PRO A 9 -17.65 -8.52 -13.76
C PRO A 9 -18.19 -7.09 -13.81
N GLN A 10 -18.81 -6.64 -12.72
CA GLN A 10 -19.12 -5.22 -12.56
C GLN A 10 -17.83 -4.47 -12.18
N ASP A 11 -17.78 -3.19 -12.53
CA ASP A 11 -16.71 -2.20 -12.26
C ASP A 11 -16.28 -2.11 -10.76
N SER A 12 -16.99 -2.84 -9.88
CA SER A 12 -16.65 -3.11 -8.47
C SER A 12 -15.40 -3.98 -8.23
N ASP A 13 -14.73 -4.47 -9.27
CA ASP A 13 -13.54 -5.35 -9.15
C ASP A 13 -12.23 -4.57 -8.88
N ARG A 14 -12.26 -3.23 -9.01
CA ARG A 14 -11.13 -2.38 -8.63
C ARG A 14 -11.11 -2.18 -7.11
N ALA A 15 -10.03 -2.62 -6.49
CA ALA A 15 -9.79 -2.39 -5.08
C ALA A 15 -9.73 -0.88 -4.78
N ASP A 16 -10.52 -0.44 -3.80
CA ASP A 16 -10.58 0.93 -3.31
C ASP A 16 -9.65 1.06 -2.08
N TRP A 17 -8.57 1.82 -2.24
CA TRP A 17 -7.53 1.96 -1.24
C TRP A 17 -7.60 3.33 -0.56
N THR A 18 -8.35 3.41 0.52
CA THR A 18 -8.38 4.60 1.39
C THR A 18 -7.12 4.69 2.26
N THR A 19 -6.87 5.86 2.86
CA THR A 19 -5.78 6.04 3.84
C THR A 19 -5.87 5.05 4.98
N ALA A 20 -7.06 4.85 5.55
CA ALA A 20 -7.29 3.91 6.65
C ALA A 20 -7.00 2.45 6.26
N ARG A 21 -7.37 2.04 5.03
CA ARG A 21 -7.07 0.70 4.50
C ARG A 21 -5.57 0.52 4.25
N SER A 22 -4.92 1.53 3.69
CA SER A 22 -3.48 1.52 3.43
C SER A 22 -2.68 1.44 4.73
N GLN A 23 -3.07 2.23 5.73
CA GLN A 23 -2.47 2.21 7.06
C GLN A 23 -2.62 0.83 7.71
N PHE A 24 -3.85 0.28 7.75
CA PHE A 24 -4.09 -1.03 8.35
C PHE A 24 -3.29 -2.14 7.64
N LEU A 25 -3.17 -2.10 6.31
CA LEU A 25 -2.34 -3.05 5.58
C LEU A 25 -0.87 -3.00 6.05
N VAL A 26 -0.31 -1.80 6.20
CA VAL A 26 1.07 -1.62 6.65
C VAL A 26 1.25 -2.09 8.09
N GLU A 27 0.34 -1.75 8.99
CA GLU A 27 0.36 -2.20 10.39
C GLU A 27 0.38 -3.73 10.49
N GLN A 28 -0.51 -4.41 9.75
CA GLN A 28 -0.54 -5.87 9.72
C GLN A 28 0.73 -6.49 9.14
N LEU A 29 1.37 -5.84 8.15
CA LEU A 29 2.66 -6.29 7.62
C LEU A 29 3.81 -6.07 8.62
N ILE A 30 3.77 -4.99 9.41
CA ILE A 30 4.73 -4.75 10.49
C ILE A 30 4.62 -5.83 11.57
N GLU A 31 3.40 -6.21 11.95
CA GLU A 31 3.19 -7.34 12.88
C GLU A 31 3.81 -8.63 12.35
N GLN A 32 3.59 -8.95 11.07
CA GLN A 32 4.20 -10.13 10.45
C GLN A 32 5.73 -10.06 10.40
N LEU A 33 6.31 -8.87 10.21
CA LEU A 33 7.75 -8.66 10.29
C LEU A 33 8.28 -8.94 11.70
N ILE A 34 7.59 -8.45 12.74
CA ILE A 34 7.96 -8.67 14.15
C ILE A 34 7.89 -10.17 14.49
N TYR A 35 6.90 -10.89 13.96
CA TYR A 35 6.79 -12.35 14.11
C TYR A 35 7.81 -13.17 13.29
N GLY A 36 8.72 -12.53 12.57
CA GLY A 36 9.74 -13.22 11.77
C GLY A 36 9.23 -13.80 10.46
N ASN A 37 8.01 -13.47 10.03
CA ASN A 37 7.42 -13.99 8.78
C ASN A 37 7.86 -13.21 7.53
N LYS A 38 9.05 -12.61 7.57
CA LYS A 38 9.70 -11.96 6.43
C LYS A 38 11.15 -12.41 6.34
N ASN A 39 11.55 -12.85 5.15
CA ASN A 39 12.92 -13.20 4.78
C ASN A 39 13.48 -12.22 3.74
N ASP A 40 14.66 -12.53 3.21
CA ASP A 40 15.35 -11.73 2.19
C ASP A 40 14.52 -11.56 0.92
N SER A 41 13.72 -12.59 0.56
CA SER A 41 12.81 -12.57 -0.58
C SER A 41 11.49 -11.84 -0.31
N GLY A 42 11.21 -11.43 0.93
CA GLY A 42 10.00 -10.70 1.32
C GLY A 42 9.15 -11.43 2.36
N PHE A 43 7.89 -11.00 2.49
CA PHE A 43 6.92 -11.65 3.37
C PHE A 43 6.54 -13.04 2.84
N THR A 44 6.47 -14.02 3.74
CA THR A 44 6.14 -15.41 3.38
C THR A 44 4.70 -15.54 2.84
N LYS A 45 4.41 -16.66 2.17
CA LYS A 45 3.05 -16.94 1.68
C LYS A 45 2.03 -16.96 2.82
N GLU A 46 2.39 -17.52 3.97
CA GLU A 46 1.50 -17.59 5.13
C GLU A 46 1.27 -16.20 5.74
N ALA A 47 2.30 -15.34 5.80
CA ALA A 47 2.13 -13.94 6.21
C ALA A 47 1.06 -13.23 5.37
N TRP A 48 1.15 -13.34 4.05
CA TRP A 48 0.18 -12.71 3.15
C TRP A 48 -1.22 -13.27 3.31
N LYS A 49 -1.36 -14.57 3.57
CA LYS A 49 -2.65 -15.21 3.82
C LYS A 49 -3.27 -14.71 5.12
N MET A 50 -2.49 -14.61 6.19
CA MET A 50 -2.93 -14.08 7.49
C MET A 50 -3.34 -12.61 7.39
N VAL A 51 -2.51 -11.77 6.76
CA VAL A 51 -2.80 -10.35 6.54
C VAL A 51 -4.07 -10.19 5.71
N CYS A 52 -4.23 -10.96 4.62
CA CYS A 52 -5.42 -10.89 3.78
C CYS A 52 -6.70 -11.28 4.53
N ALA A 53 -6.64 -12.34 5.34
CA ALA A 53 -7.79 -12.76 6.16
C ALA A 53 -8.15 -11.68 7.20
N SER A 54 -7.16 -11.12 7.89
CA SER A 54 -7.36 -10.04 8.87
C SER A 54 -7.95 -8.79 8.22
N PHE A 55 -7.41 -8.39 7.07
CA PHE A 55 -7.86 -7.24 6.28
C PHE A 55 -9.32 -7.36 5.84
N ASN A 56 -9.66 -8.49 5.20
CA ASN A 56 -11.02 -8.76 4.72
C ASN A 56 -12.02 -8.80 5.87
N ARG A 57 -11.64 -9.40 7.00
CA ARG A 57 -12.46 -9.41 8.23
C ARG A 57 -12.67 -7.99 8.78
N LYS A 58 -11.63 -7.17 8.83
CA LYS A 58 -11.69 -5.81 9.40
C LYS A 58 -12.61 -4.88 8.60
N PHE A 59 -12.57 -4.97 7.28
CA PHE A 59 -13.31 -4.07 6.39
C PHE A 59 -14.55 -4.67 5.74
N ASN A 60 -14.87 -5.94 6.04
CA ASN A 60 -15.94 -6.70 5.40
C ASN A 60 -15.82 -6.70 3.86
N LEU A 61 -14.61 -7.06 3.38
CA LEU A 61 -14.24 -7.08 1.96
C LEU A 61 -13.84 -8.50 1.53
N ASN A 62 -13.67 -8.70 0.23
CA ASN A 62 -13.20 -9.95 -0.36
C ASN A 62 -12.00 -9.73 -1.29
N TYR A 63 -10.98 -9.01 -0.81
CA TYR A 63 -9.76 -8.80 -1.57
C TYR A 63 -8.91 -10.07 -1.64
N THR A 64 -8.18 -10.20 -2.73
CA THR A 64 -7.19 -11.25 -2.95
C THR A 64 -5.83 -10.85 -2.39
N THR A 65 -5.00 -11.84 -2.07
CA THR A 65 -3.60 -11.59 -1.67
C THR A 65 -2.83 -10.83 -2.77
N THR A 66 -3.17 -11.05 -4.05
CA THR A 66 -2.58 -10.32 -5.18
C THR A 66 -2.92 -8.84 -5.14
N GLN A 67 -4.17 -8.46 -4.84
CA GLN A 67 -4.54 -7.05 -4.71
C GLN A 67 -3.76 -6.37 -3.57
N LEU A 68 -3.63 -7.02 -2.42
CA LEU A 68 -2.84 -6.50 -1.28
C LEU A 68 -1.35 -6.35 -1.62
N LYS A 69 -0.75 -7.36 -2.27
CA LYS A 69 0.65 -7.31 -2.71
C LYS A 69 0.91 -6.20 -3.71
N SER A 70 0.01 -6.02 -4.68
CA SER A 70 0.09 -4.95 -5.66
C SER A 70 0.02 -3.58 -5.00
N HIS A 71 -0.89 -3.39 -4.05
CA HIS A 71 -0.98 -2.15 -3.28
C HIS A 71 0.26 -1.89 -2.43
N PHE A 72 0.75 -2.90 -1.72
CA PHE A 72 2.00 -2.77 -0.96
C PHE A 72 3.19 -2.37 -1.85
N LYS A 73 3.28 -2.90 -3.07
CA LYS A 73 4.30 -2.49 -4.05
C LYS A 73 4.17 -1.01 -4.43
N ILE A 74 2.95 -0.50 -4.57
CA ILE A 74 2.69 0.94 -4.83
C ILE A 74 3.12 1.77 -3.62
N LEU A 75 2.68 1.42 -2.41
CA LEU A 75 3.06 2.12 -1.17
C LEU A 75 4.57 2.18 -0.99
N ARG A 76 5.26 1.07 -1.26
CA ARG A 76 6.72 1.02 -1.20
C ARG A 76 7.38 1.97 -2.20
N LYS A 77 6.90 2.02 -3.44
CA LYS A 77 7.42 2.98 -4.44
C LYS A 77 7.21 4.44 -4.02
N GLN A 78 6.03 4.77 -3.49
CA GLN A 78 5.74 6.10 -2.98
C GLN A 78 6.66 6.48 -1.82
N TYR A 79 6.88 5.54 -0.89
CA TYR A 79 7.83 5.72 0.21
C TYR A 79 9.25 5.96 -0.28
N GLU A 80 9.76 5.15 -1.22
CA GLU A 80 11.11 5.35 -1.76
C GLU A 80 11.24 6.71 -2.47
N LEU A 81 10.20 7.17 -3.18
CA LEU A 81 10.19 8.50 -3.79
C LEU A 81 10.25 9.62 -2.74
N VAL A 82 9.39 9.56 -1.72
CA VAL A 82 9.40 10.54 -0.61
C VAL A 82 10.76 10.54 0.10
N LYS A 83 11.32 9.35 0.35
CA LYS A 83 12.65 9.20 0.96
C LYS A 83 13.75 9.82 0.10
N LEU A 84 13.71 9.61 -1.21
CA LEU A 84 14.66 10.19 -2.17
C LEU A 84 14.56 11.72 -2.19
N LEU A 85 13.35 12.27 -2.30
CA LEU A 85 13.14 13.72 -2.31
C LEU A 85 13.66 14.34 -1.01
N ARG A 86 13.31 13.75 0.14
CA ARG A 86 13.78 14.21 1.45
C ARG A 86 15.29 14.08 1.67
N SER A 87 16.01 13.31 0.84
CA SER A 87 17.47 13.26 0.89
C SER A 87 18.14 14.33 0.03
N GLN A 88 17.39 15.07 -0.80
CA GLN A 88 17.92 16.16 -1.61
C GLN A 88 17.98 17.47 -0.82
N SER A 89 18.97 18.30 -1.12
CA SER A 89 19.09 19.63 -0.50
C SER A 89 17.91 20.51 -0.91
N GLY A 90 17.35 21.26 0.05
CA GLY A 90 16.21 22.15 -0.18
C GLY A 90 14.83 21.48 -0.05
N PHE A 91 14.78 20.16 0.02
CA PHE A 91 13.53 19.43 0.30
C PHE A 91 13.34 19.21 1.79
N GLY A 92 12.14 19.52 2.26
CA GLY A 92 11.67 19.33 3.63
C GLY A 92 10.51 18.34 3.73
N TRP A 93 9.83 18.39 4.87
CA TRP A 93 8.68 17.55 5.16
C TRP A 93 7.66 18.30 6.01
N ASP A 94 6.41 18.33 5.57
CA ASP A 94 5.30 18.83 6.37
C ASP A 94 4.71 17.67 7.17
N ASP A 95 4.91 17.70 8.49
CA ASP A 95 4.40 16.66 9.38
C ASP A 95 2.89 16.71 9.63
N VAL A 96 2.21 17.79 9.28
CA VAL A 96 0.75 17.91 9.41
C VAL A 96 0.08 17.33 8.18
N TYR A 97 0.48 17.78 6.99
CA TYR A 97 -0.11 17.35 5.72
C TYR A 97 0.50 16.07 5.16
N LYS A 98 1.62 15.61 5.74
CA LYS A 98 2.37 14.42 5.30
C LYS A 98 2.78 14.50 3.83
N VAL A 99 3.28 15.67 3.43
CA VAL A 99 3.76 15.96 2.07
C VAL A 99 5.20 16.45 2.09
N VAL A 100 5.89 16.20 0.98
CA VAL A 100 7.22 16.79 0.74
C VAL A 100 7.04 18.26 0.42
N THR A 101 7.84 19.12 1.04
CA THR A 101 7.85 20.57 0.81
C THR A 101 9.17 20.99 0.19
N ALA A 102 9.15 21.98 -0.67
CA ALA A 102 10.34 22.67 -1.16
C ALA A 102 9.91 24.02 -1.77
N GLU A 103 10.86 24.95 -1.88
CA GLU A 103 10.67 26.19 -2.64
C GLU A 103 10.55 25.89 -4.15
N GLU A 104 9.95 26.80 -4.91
CA GLU A 104 9.71 26.63 -6.35
C GLU A 104 11.02 26.40 -7.13
N ASP A 105 12.08 27.14 -6.80
CA ASP A 105 13.40 27.02 -7.44
C ASP A 105 14.08 25.65 -7.18
N VAL A 106 13.75 25.02 -6.06
CA VAL A 106 14.24 23.68 -5.71
C VAL A 106 13.50 22.64 -6.56
N TRP A 107 12.19 22.79 -6.74
CA TRP A 107 11.40 21.94 -7.64
C TRP A 107 11.85 22.06 -9.09
N ASP A 108 12.06 23.27 -9.59
CA ASP A 108 12.52 23.52 -10.97
C ASP A 108 13.87 22.85 -11.25
N ARG A 109 14.82 22.97 -10.32
CA ARG A 109 16.15 22.33 -10.43
C ARG A 109 16.08 20.80 -10.40
N TYR A 110 15.09 20.23 -9.72
CA TYR A 110 14.95 18.78 -9.63
C TYR A 110 14.28 18.17 -10.87
N ILE A 111 13.40 18.92 -11.55
CA ILE A 111 12.62 18.44 -12.71
C ILE A 111 13.34 18.72 -14.04
N ALA A 112 14.25 19.70 -14.08
CA ALA A 112 15.06 20.05 -15.25
C ALA A 112 15.93 18.88 -15.76
#